data_AF-A0A399EAX8-F1
#
_entry.id   AF-A0A399EAX8-F1
#
_cell.length_a   1.000
_cell.length_b   1.000
_cell.length_c   1.000
_cell.angle_alpha   90.00
_cell.angle_beta   90.00
_cell.angle_gamma   90.00
#
_symmetry.space_group_name_H-M   'P 1'
#
loop_
_entity.id
_entity.type
_entity.pdbx_description
1 polymer ?
#
loop_
_entity_poly.entity_id
_entity_poly.type
_entity_poly.pdbx_seq_one_letter_code
_entity_poly.pdbx_strand_id
1 'polypeptide(L)'
;MDYAERPPRDALTLVRPEVREALEGLSRAGAEDRGAVFTRPEVVRRMLDWLGYTPEHDLRGFRLLEPCFGGGEFLLEALERLLEAHFDRGGNARNADGLEDCLRGVELHRESHGQVIHKVINRLAKLGITRRLAAHLAHTWLVQGDFLLADFDGNGSPARGGAGFTHVVGNPPYLRLERVPPALLAEYRRRYPTFRHRADLYVPFFERGLRLLAPGGRLAYLCTDRWMKNRYGQPLRRLIAEGYRLERYADLKGEQPFQRAVSAYPAVTVIARATLAAL
;
A
#
# COMPACT_ATOMS: atom_id res chain seq x y z
N MET A 1 33.06 5.13 24.46
CA MET A 1 32.69 4.61 23.13
C MET A 1 31.62 5.51 22.60
N ASP A 2 31.95 6.26 21.56
CA ASP A 2 31.21 7.42 21.07
C ASP A 2 29.94 6.96 20.33
N TYR A 3 28.77 7.29 20.88
CA TYR A 3 27.46 7.13 20.24
C TYR A 3 27.26 8.34 19.32
N ALA A 4 27.97 8.36 18.20
CA ALA A 4 27.65 9.30 17.13
C ALA A 4 26.32 8.87 16.50
N GLU A 5 25.25 9.58 16.84
CA GLU A 5 23.96 9.53 16.16
C GLU A 5 24.20 9.68 14.66
N ARG A 6 24.11 8.56 13.92
CA ARG A 6 23.99 8.62 12.47
C ARG A 6 22.63 9.27 12.17
N PRO A 7 22.59 10.38 11.43
CA PRO A 7 21.30 10.94 11.02
C PRO A 7 20.56 9.88 10.19
N PRO A 8 19.22 9.83 10.24
CA PRO A 8 18.46 8.93 9.40
C PRO A 8 18.85 9.18 7.95
N ARG A 9 19.25 8.11 7.24
CA ARG A 9 19.54 8.20 5.81
C ARG A 9 18.23 8.54 5.12
N ASP A 10 18.05 9.80 4.77
CA ASP A 10 16.92 10.21 3.95
C ASP A 10 17.04 9.48 2.61
N ALA A 11 16.22 8.46 2.34
CA ALA A 11 16.35 7.64 1.14
C ALA A 11 16.25 8.44 -0.17
N LEU A 12 15.73 9.67 -0.10
CA LEU A 12 15.74 10.63 -1.21
C LEU A 12 17.13 11.26 -1.47
N THR A 13 18.02 11.35 -0.47
CA THR A 13 19.39 11.88 -0.67
C THR A 13 20.27 10.99 -1.54
N LEU A 14 19.88 9.71 -1.73
CA LEU A 14 20.56 8.76 -2.63
C LEU A 14 19.91 8.67 -4.02
N VAL A 15 18.81 9.40 -4.25
CA VAL A 15 18.07 9.38 -5.51
C VAL A 15 18.58 10.51 -6.41
N ARG A 16 18.88 10.17 -7.67
CA ARG A 16 19.44 11.13 -8.64
C ARG A 16 18.50 12.34 -8.84
N PRO A 17 19.03 13.56 -9.06
CA PRO A 17 18.20 14.77 -9.20
C PRO A 17 17.06 14.65 -10.21
N GLU A 18 17.30 13.99 -11.35
CA GLU A 18 16.32 13.81 -12.42
C GLU A 18 15.14 12.94 -12.00
N VAL A 19 15.37 11.99 -11.10
CA VAL A 19 14.31 11.15 -10.52
C VAL A 19 13.46 11.99 -9.56
N ARG A 20 14.08 12.87 -8.77
CA ARG A 20 13.36 13.77 -7.85
C ARG A 20 12.49 14.76 -8.61
N GLU A 21 13.01 15.35 -9.69
CA GLU A 21 12.25 16.25 -10.56
C GLU A 21 11.06 15.54 -11.21
N ALA A 22 11.27 14.33 -11.73
CA ALA A 22 10.20 13.52 -12.30
C ALA A 22 9.09 13.18 -11.29
N LEU A 23 9.47 12.88 -10.03
CA LEU A 23 8.50 12.69 -8.95
C LEU A 23 7.73 13.96 -8.64
N GLU A 24 8.41 15.10 -8.62
CA GLU A 24 7.76 16.38 -8.33
C GLU A 24 6.66 16.68 -9.35
N GLY A 25 6.94 16.45 -10.64
CA GLY A 25 5.96 16.57 -11.71
C GLY A 25 4.76 15.65 -11.50
N LEU A 26 4.97 14.36 -11.25
CA LEU A 26 3.88 13.39 -11.01
C LEU A 26 3.09 13.69 -9.73
N SER A 27 3.74 14.23 -8.69
CA SER A 27 3.09 14.54 -7.40
C SER A 27 2.03 15.64 -7.50
N ARG A 28 2.04 16.41 -8.60
CA ARG A 28 1.10 17.49 -8.91
C ARG A 28 0.24 17.19 -10.14
N ALA A 29 0.44 16.04 -10.78
CA ALA A 29 -0.21 15.69 -12.03
C ALA A 29 -1.68 15.29 -11.83
N GLY A 30 -2.50 15.52 -12.86
CA GLY A 30 -3.91 15.15 -12.86
C GLY A 30 -4.13 13.63 -12.76
N ALA A 31 -5.37 13.24 -12.44
CA ALA A 31 -5.75 11.83 -12.22
C ALA A 31 -5.40 10.90 -13.39
N GLU A 32 -5.58 11.37 -14.64
CA GLU A 32 -5.27 10.58 -15.83
C GLU A 32 -3.77 10.33 -15.99
N ASP A 33 -2.93 11.33 -15.73
CA ASP A 33 -1.46 11.25 -15.88
C ASP A 33 -0.80 10.32 -14.89
N ARG A 34 -1.39 10.16 -13.72
CA ARG A 34 -0.93 9.21 -12.70
C ARG A 34 -1.65 7.85 -12.72
N GLY A 35 -2.60 7.66 -13.64
CA GLY A 35 -3.36 6.40 -13.76
C GLY A 35 -4.28 6.10 -12.58
N ALA A 36 -4.86 7.14 -11.95
CA ALA A 36 -5.70 7.01 -10.78
C ALA A 36 -7.10 6.47 -11.14
N VAL A 37 -7.50 5.40 -10.46
CA VAL A 37 -8.82 4.79 -10.59
C VAL A 37 -9.37 4.49 -9.19
N PHE A 38 -10.56 5.02 -8.89
CA PHE A 38 -11.18 4.86 -7.58
C PHE A 38 -12.02 3.59 -7.49
N THR A 39 -11.80 2.83 -6.43
CA THR A 39 -12.46 1.55 -6.18
C THR A 39 -13.82 1.76 -5.54
N ARG A 40 -14.81 0.92 -5.87
CA ARG A 40 -16.12 0.99 -5.21
C ARG A 40 -16.06 0.46 -3.77
N PRO A 41 -16.86 1.03 -2.84
CA PRO A 41 -16.88 0.59 -1.44
C PRO A 41 -17.18 -0.91 -1.26
N GLU A 42 -18.06 -1.48 -2.09
CA GLU A 42 -18.37 -2.92 -2.03
C GLU A 42 -17.16 -3.81 -2.32
N VAL A 43 -16.33 -3.41 -3.28
CA VAL A 43 -15.11 -4.15 -3.65
C VAL A 43 -14.05 -3.99 -2.57
N VAL A 44 -13.92 -2.79 -2.01
CA VAL A 44 -13.01 -2.51 -0.88
C VAL A 44 -13.32 -3.41 0.31
N ARG A 45 -14.59 -3.44 0.76
CA ARG A 45 -15.02 -4.29 1.88
C ARG A 45 -14.69 -5.76 1.62
N ARG A 46 -15.11 -6.26 0.45
CA ARG A 46 -14.86 -7.64 0.02
C ARG A 46 -13.37 -8.01 0.02
N MET A 47 -12.49 -7.10 -0.40
CA MET A 47 -11.04 -7.33 -0.38
C MET A 47 -10.46 -7.39 1.03
N LEU A 48 -10.90 -6.51 1.94
CA LEU A 48 -10.48 -6.56 3.33
C LEU A 48 -11.01 -7.83 4.04
N ASP A 49 -12.23 -8.27 3.71
CA ASP A 49 -12.79 -9.53 4.21
C ASP A 49 -11.97 -10.73 3.73
N TRP A 50 -11.58 -10.76 2.45
CA TRP A 50 -10.73 -11.83 1.90
C TRP A 50 -9.32 -11.85 2.51
N LEU A 51 -8.84 -10.72 3.00
CA LEU A 51 -7.60 -10.64 3.75
C LEU A 51 -7.73 -11.12 5.21
N GLY A 52 -8.96 -11.26 5.72
CA GLY A 52 -9.22 -11.48 7.14
C GLY A 52 -9.02 -10.23 8.01
N TYR A 53 -8.98 -9.04 7.39
CA TYR A 53 -8.88 -7.77 8.10
C TYR A 53 -10.29 -7.32 8.53
N THR A 54 -10.83 -7.99 9.54
CA THR A 54 -12.20 -7.81 10.00
C THR A 54 -12.24 -7.49 11.51
N PRO A 55 -13.26 -6.73 12.00
CA PRO A 55 -13.29 -6.27 13.40
C PRO A 55 -13.33 -7.39 14.47
N GLU A 56 -13.69 -8.62 14.08
CA GLU A 56 -13.70 -9.79 14.97
C GLU A 56 -12.30 -10.26 15.37
N HIS A 57 -11.25 -9.77 14.70
CA HIS A 57 -9.85 -10.00 15.06
C HIS A 57 -9.26 -8.85 15.90
N ASP A 58 -8.20 -9.12 16.67
CA ASP A 58 -7.44 -8.04 17.32
C ASP A 58 -6.54 -7.33 16.31
N LEU A 59 -7.10 -6.33 15.62
CA LEU A 59 -6.42 -5.57 14.58
C LEU A 59 -5.25 -4.72 15.09
N ARG A 60 -5.10 -4.53 16.42
CA ARG A 60 -3.91 -3.89 17.02
C ARG A 60 -2.66 -4.76 16.90
N GLY A 61 -2.86 -6.06 16.69
CA GLY A 61 -1.79 -6.99 16.34
C GLY A 61 -1.37 -6.89 14.87
N PHE A 62 -2.22 -6.31 14.02
CA PHE A 62 -2.00 -6.25 12.59
C PHE A 62 -1.26 -4.98 12.18
N ARG A 63 -0.71 -5.04 10.98
CA ARG A 63 0.04 -4.00 10.30
C ARG A 63 -0.38 -4.01 8.85
N LEU A 64 -1.26 -3.10 8.48
CA LEU A 64 -1.81 -2.98 7.14
C LEU A 64 -1.10 -1.87 6.36
N LEU A 65 -0.69 -2.18 5.14
CA LEU A 65 -0.12 -1.25 4.18
C LEU A 65 -1.07 -1.03 3.00
N GLU A 66 -1.38 0.23 2.72
CA GLU A 66 -1.93 0.68 1.44
C GLU A 66 -0.87 1.50 0.67
N PRO A 67 -0.38 1.00 -0.48
CA PRO A 67 0.79 1.58 -1.16
C PRO A 67 0.47 2.79 -2.05
N CYS A 68 -0.81 3.07 -2.33
CA CYS A 68 -1.24 4.14 -3.23
C CYS A 68 -2.69 4.51 -2.91
N PHE A 69 -2.90 5.16 -1.77
CA PHE A 69 -4.24 5.25 -1.18
C PHE A 69 -5.22 6.17 -1.92
N GLY A 70 -4.76 7.04 -2.81
CA GLY A 70 -5.63 7.89 -3.63
C GLY A 70 -6.63 8.69 -2.80
N GLY A 71 -7.92 8.41 -2.98
CA GLY A 71 -9.02 9.07 -2.26
C GLY A 71 -9.21 8.59 -0.82
N GLY A 72 -8.50 7.51 -0.44
CA GLY A 72 -8.51 6.87 0.86
C GLY A 72 -9.51 5.73 0.98
N GLU A 73 -10.00 5.15 -0.12
CA GLU A 73 -11.10 4.18 -0.08
C GLU A 73 -10.79 2.94 0.77
N PHE A 74 -9.63 2.29 0.58
CA PHE A 74 -9.24 1.15 1.44
C PHE A 74 -8.78 1.64 2.81
N LEU A 75 -7.99 2.71 2.87
CA LEU A 75 -7.43 3.24 4.11
C LEU A 75 -8.51 3.61 5.12
N LEU A 76 -9.55 4.34 4.67
CA LEU A 76 -10.61 4.81 5.54
C LEU A 76 -11.47 3.63 6.01
N GLU A 77 -11.79 2.67 5.14
CA GLU A 77 -12.48 1.44 5.56
C GLU A 77 -11.64 0.63 6.56
N ALA A 78 -10.33 0.47 6.32
CA ALA A 78 -9.43 -0.21 7.25
C ALA A 78 -9.29 0.52 8.58
N LEU A 79 -9.33 1.86 8.57
CA LEU A 79 -9.37 2.70 9.77
C LEU A 79 -10.65 2.47 10.55
N GLU A 80 -11.83 2.46 9.91
CA GLU A 80 -13.09 2.18 10.60
C GLU A 80 -13.05 0.82 11.31
N ARG A 81 -12.60 -0.22 10.60
CA ARG A 81 -12.48 -1.57 11.17
C ARG A 81 -11.49 -1.63 12.34
N LEU A 82 -10.35 -0.96 12.22
CA LEU A 82 -9.35 -0.88 13.29
C LEU A 82 -9.94 -0.22 14.55
N LEU A 83 -10.67 0.88 14.37
CA LEU A 83 -11.25 1.63 15.48
C LEU A 83 -12.38 0.84 16.15
N GLU A 84 -13.25 0.19 15.37
CA GLU A 84 -14.25 -0.75 15.87
C GLU A 84 -13.60 -1.86 16.70
N ALA A 85 -12.61 -2.56 16.14
CA ALA A 85 -11.90 -3.62 16.84
C ALA A 85 -11.20 -3.15 18.13
N HIS A 86 -10.69 -1.91 18.15
CA HIS A 86 -10.06 -1.29 19.33
C HIS A 86 -11.08 -1.02 20.42
N PHE A 87 -12.19 -0.35 20.09
CA PHE A 87 -13.22 0.00 21.07
C PHE A 87 -13.96 -1.22 21.63
N ASP A 88 -14.26 -2.21 20.79
CA ASP A 88 -14.90 -3.47 21.22
C ASP A 88 -14.04 -4.26 22.22
N ARG A 89 -12.73 -4.04 22.22
CA ARG A 89 -11.76 -4.69 23.12
C ARG A 89 -11.35 -3.79 24.29
N GLY A 90 -12.19 -2.84 24.68
CA GLY A 90 -11.98 -1.95 25.83
C GLY A 90 -10.99 -0.80 25.57
N GLY A 91 -10.57 -0.60 24.32
CA GLY A 91 -9.95 0.63 23.88
C GLY A 91 -10.90 1.82 24.06
N ASN A 92 -10.35 3.03 24.17
CA ASN A 92 -11.08 4.28 24.27
C ASN A 92 -10.25 5.43 23.69
N ALA A 93 -10.87 6.60 23.57
CA ALA A 93 -10.24 7.76 22.95
C ALA A 93 -9.00 8.30 23.69
N ARG A 94 -8.81 7.94 24.97
CA ARG A 94 -7.68 8.35 25.81
C ARG A 94 -6.50 7.37 25.76
N ASN A 95 -6.68 6.18 25.19
CA ASN A 95 -5.64 5.15 25.07
C ASN A 95 -5.43 4.69 23.61
N ALA A 96 -5.58 5.60 22.66
CA ALA A 96 -5.26 5.35 21.26
C ALA A 96 -3.73 5.28 20.99
N ASP A 97 -2.91 5.52 22.02
CA ASP A 97 -1.48 5.24 22.02
C ASP A 97 -1.25 3.73 21.82
N GLY A 98 -0.37 3.35 20.88
CA GLY A 98 -0.14 1.96 20.45
C GLY A 98 -0.76 1.61 19.09
N LEU A 99 -1.55 2.50 18.48
CA LEU A 99 -2.10 2.30 17.14
C LEU A 99 -1.14 2.73 16.00
N GLU A 100 0.01 3.33 16.32
CA GLU A 100 0.99 3.91 15.38
C GLU A 100 1.46 2.92 14.32
N ASP A 101 1.52 1.64 14.68
CA ASP A 101 2.03 0.56 13.84
C ASP A 101 0.96 -0.18 13.04
N CYS A 102 -0.31 0.11 13.29
CA CYS A 102 -1.43 -0.66 12.75
C CYS A 102 -1.68 -0.35 11.27
N LEU A 103 -1.43 0.88 10.85
CA LEU A 103 -1.68 1.36 9.50
C LEU A 103 -0.43 2.02 8.89
N ARG A 104 -0.31 1.88 7.57
CA ARG A 104 0.64 2.62 6.75
C ARG A 104 -0.02 2.90 5.40
N GLY A 105 -0.06 4.16 5.00
CA GLY A 105 -0.52 4.60 3.70
C GLY A 105 0.59 5.35 2.98
N VAL A 106 0.78 5.10 1.69
CA VAL A 106 1.63 5.92 0.83
C VAL A 106 0.80 6.54 -0.28
N GLU A 107 1.03 7.82 -0.58
CA GLU A 107 0.42 8.50 -1.72
C GLU A 107 1.40 9.48 -2.36
N LEU A 108 1.54 9.39 -3.68
CA LEU A 108 2.42 10.25 -4.45
C LEU A 108 1.81 11.64 -4.63
N HIS A 109 0.51 11.72 -4.91
CA HIS A 109 -0.20 12.96 -5.21
C HIS A 109 -0.41 13.82 -3.96
N ARG A 110 0.18 15.02 -3.96
CA ARG A 110 0.22 15.91 -2.79
C ARG A 110 -1.17 16.31 -2.30
N GLU A 111 -2.07 16.65 -3.22
CA GLU A 111 -3.41 17.09 -2.86
C GLU A 111 -4.24 15.94 -2.26
N SER A 112 -4.19 14.75 -2.87
CA SER A 112 -4.88 13.56 -2.36
C SER A 112 -4.37 13.18 -0.97
N HIS A 113 -3.05 13.19 -0.77
CA HIS A 113 -2.44 13.01 0.54
C HIS A 113 -2.99 14.02 1.57
N GLY A 114 -2.97 15.32 1.24
CA GLY A 114 -3.49 16.37 2.12
C GLY A 114 -4.97 16.19 2.46
N GLN A 115 -5.81 15.87 1.47
CA GLN A 115 -7.24 15.64 1.68
C GLN A 115 -7.50 14.44 2.62
N VAL A 116 -6.78 13.33 2.44
CA VAL A 116 -6.96 12.13 3.25
C VAL A 116 -6.46 12.32 4.68
N ILE A 117 -5.32 13.01 4.88
CA ILE A 117 -4.86 13.42 6.23
C ILE A 117 -5.99 14.15 6.99
N HIS A 118 -6.62 15.14 6.36
CA HIS A 118 -7.71 15.89 6.99
C HIS A 118 -8.92 14.98 7.30
N LYS A 119 -9.29 14.07 6.40
CA LYS A 119 -10.38 13.10 6.63
C LYS A 119 -10.08 12.22 7.85
N VAL A 120 -8.88 11.67 7.96
CA VAL A 120 -8.45 10.83 9.08
C VAL A 120 -8.48 11.62 10.40
N ILE A 121 -7.87 12.81 10.45
CA ILE A 121 -7.86 13.64 11.66
C ILE A 121 -9.29 13.96 12.11
N ASN A 122 -10.15 14.36 11.18
CA ASN A 122 -11.54 14.68 11.50
C ASN A 122 -12.33 13.45 11.96
N ARG A 123 -12.05 12.26 11.41
CA ARG A 123 -12.71 11.02 11.83
C ARG A 123 -12.31 10.62 13.24
N LEU A 124 -11.02 10.63 13.55
CA LEU A 124 -10.49 10.36 14.89
C LEU A 124 -11.04 11.37 15.92
N ALA A 125 -11.06 12.66 15.57
CA ALA A 125 -11.59 13.71 16.44
C ALA A 125 -13.08 13.54 16.75
N LYS A 126 -13.89 13.09 15.79
CA LYS A 126 -15.32 12.78 16.01
C LYS A 126 -15.54 11.65 17.01
N LEU A 127 -14.56 10.77 17.18
CA LEU A 127 -14.57 9.67 18.15
C LEU A 127 -13.98 10.05 19.51
N GLY A 128 -13.69 11.35 19.72
CA GLY A 128 -13.19 11.88 20.98
C GLY A 128 -11.66 11.85 21.13
N ILE A 129 -10.93 11.34 20.13
CA ILE A 129 -9.45 11.38 20.15
C ILE A 129 -9.02 12.84 20.01
N THR A 130 -8.10 13.29 20.87
CA THR A 130 -7.65 14.69 20.85
C THR A 130 -7.07 15.05 19.48
N ARG A 131 -7.27 16.29 19.02
CA ARG A 131 -6.72 16.73 17.72
C ARG A 131 -5.21 16.54 17.62
N ARG A 132 -4.49 16.69 18.74
CA ARG A 132 -3.04 16.46 18.81
C ARG A 132 -2.69 14.99 18.52
N LEU A 133 -3.34 14.04 19.22
CA LEU A 133 -3.11 12.62 18.99
C LEU A 133 -3.61 12.17 17.61
N ALA A 134 -4.75 12.68 17.16
CA ALA A 134 -5.28 12.41 15.83
C ALA A 134 -4.32 12.86 14.72
N ALA A 135 -3.74 14.06 14.85
CA ALA A 135 -2.72 14.55 13.93
C ALA A 135 -1.45 13.69 13.99
N HIS A 136 -1.00 13.33 15.19
CA HIS A 136 0.15 12.45 15.37
C HIS A 136 -0.04 11.10 14.66
N LEU A 137 -1.17 10.43 14.89
CA LEU A 137 -1.51 9.16 14.24
C LEU A 137 -1.62 9.33 12.72
N ALA A 138 -2.31 10.36 12.23
CA ALA A 138 -2.46 10.59 10.79
C ALA A 138 -1.10 10.80 10.10
N HIS A 139 -0.22 11.63 10.67
CA HIS A 139 1.13 11.84 10.13
C HIS A 139 2.07 10.65 10.33
N THR A 140 1.79 9.81 11.33
CA THR A 140 2.52 8.55 11.52
C THR A 140 2.06 7.51 10.50
N TRP A 141 0.77 7.38 10.21
CA TRP A 141 0.25 6.40 9.27
C TRP A 141 0.48 6.80 7.81
N LEU A 142 0.34 8.08 7.45
CA LEU A 142 0.29 8.50 6.06
C LEU A 142 1.57 9.23 5.63
N VAL A 143 2.16 8.72 4.56
CA VAL A 143 3.40 9.20 3.99
C VAL A 143 3.12 9.74 2.60
N GLN A 144 3.50 11.00 2.36
CA GLN A 144 3.53 11.55 1.00
C GLN A 144 4.82 11.10 0.32
N GLY A 145 4.70 10.36 -0.77
CA GLY A 145 5.87 9.85 -1.49
C GLY A 145 5.55 8.79 -2.53
N ASP A 146 6.59 8.35 -3.21
CA ASP A 146 6.52 7.26 -4.16
C ASP A 146 6.69 5.93 -3.42
N PHE A 147 5.69 5.05 -3.46
CA PHE A 147 5.78 3.74 -2.80
C PHE A 147 6.97 2.92 -3.27
N LEU A 148 7.32 2.94 -4.55
CA LEU A 148 8.43 2.18 -5.11
C LEU A 148 9.81 2.74 -4.72
N LEU A 149 9.89 3.98 -4.23
CA LEU A 149 11.13 4.58 -3.72
C LEU A 149 11.15 4.82 -2.21
N ALA A 150 9.98 4.79 -1.57
CA ALA A 150 9.81 5.04 -0.14
C ALA A 150 10.77 4.18 0.66
N ASP A 151 11.15 4.68 1.83
CA ASP A 151 11.95 3.90 2.75
C ASP A 151 11.10 3.41 3.90
N PHE A 152 11.25 2.13 4.18
CA PHE A 152 10.64 1.48 5.33
C PHE A 152 11.71 0.80 6.20
N ASP A 153 12.97 1.23 6.05
CA ASP A 153 14.21 0.62 6.55
C ASP A 153 13.97 -0.13 7.87
N GLY A 154 14.13 -1.45 7.77
CA GLY A 154 13.94 -2.45 8.83
C GLY A 154 12.80 -3.45 8.60
N ASN A 155 11.78 -3.13 7.78
CA ASN A 155 10.51 -3.87 7.52
C ASN A 155 9.28 -3.25 8.20
N GLY A 156 9.07 -1.95 7.96
CA GLY A 156 7.90 -1.23 8.44
C GLY A 156 8.01 -0.99 9.94
N SER A 157 7.97 0.28 10.34
CA SER A 157 8.06 0.78 11.72
C SER A 157 9.20 0.26 12.62
N PRO A 158 10.04 1.16 13.17
CA PRO A 158 11.01 0.83 14.21
C PRO A 158 10.41 0.15 15.45
N ALA A 159 9.11 0.34 15.72
CA ALA A 159 8.48 -0.07 16.97
C ALA A 159 8.27 -1.59 17.14
N ARG A 160 8.41 -2.42 16.08
CA ARG A 160 8.35 -3.89 16.17
C ARG A 160 9.51 -4.63 15.49
N GLY A 161 10.72 -4.07 15.56
CA GLY A 161 11.95 -4.80 15.21
C GLY A 161 11.99 -5.35 13.78
N GLY A 162 11.29 -4.72 12.84
CA GLY A 162 11.34 -5.15 11.45
C GLY A 162 10.51 -6.41 11.13
N ALA A 163 9.30 -6.54 11.65
CA ALA A 163 8.46 -7.71 11.41
C ALA A 163 7.77 -7.76 10.02
N GLY A 164 7.82 -6.71 9.19
CA GLY A 164 7.08 -6.64 7.92
C GLY A 164 5.60 -6.31 8.11
N PHE A 165 4.84 -6.24 7.01
CA PHE A 165 3.41 -5.98 7.04
C PHE A 165 2.63 -7.30 7.04
N THR A 166 1.68 -7.43 7.96
CA THR A 166 0.76 -8.58 7.98
C THR A 166 -0.23 -8.54 6.82
N HIS A 167 -0.59 -7.34 6.36
CA HIS A 167 -1.59 -7.12 5.34
C HIS A 167 -1.11 -6.05 4.37
N VAL A 168 -1.29 -6.29 3.07
CA VAL A 168 -1.08 -5.29 2.02
C VAL A 168 -2.35 -5.28 1.18
N VAL A 169 -2.94 -4.11 0.95
CA VAL A 169 -4.17 -3.99 0.17
C VAL A 169 -4.10 -2.77 -0.74
N GLY A 170 -4.75 -2.82 -1.90
CA GLY A 170 -4.93 -1.61 -2.70
C GLY A 170 -5.27 -1.86 -4.16
N ASN A 171 -5.32 -0.77 -4.90
CA ASN A 171 -5.54 -0.73 -6.35
C ASN A 171 -4.36 0.00 -7.00
N PRO A 172 -3.27 -0.70 -7.36
CA PRO A 172 -2.09 -0.09 -7.97
C PRO A 172 -2.43 0.75 -9.21
N PRO A 173 -1.62 1.77 -9.55
CA PRO A 173 -1.90 2.67 -10.67
C PRO A 173 -1.91 1.95 -12.02
N TYR A 174 -2.89 2.28 -12.87
CA TYR A 174 -3.02 1.75 -14.24
C TYR A 174 -2.19 2.57 -15.23
N LEU A 175 -0.92 2.78 -14.90
CA LEU A 175 0.00 3.58 -15.71
C LEU A 175 0.82 2.68 -16.64
N ARG A 176 0.69 2.93 -17.95
CA ARG A 176 1.53 2.28 -18.97
C ARG A 176 2.96 2.83 -18.91
N LEU A 177 3.93 2.00 -19.27
CA LEU A 177 5.35 2.36 -19.19
C LEU A 177 5.70 3.63 -19.97
N GLU A 178 5.02 3.91 -21.09
CA GLU A 178 5.33 5.05 -21.96
C GLU A 178 5.00 6.39 -21.30
N ARG A 179 4.19 6.38 -20.23
CA ARG A 179 3.82 7.56 -19.45
C ARG A 179 4.69 7.73 -18.20
N VAL A 180 5.57 6.77 -17.90
CA VAL A 180 6.51 6.87 -16.79
C VAL A 180 7.73 7.68 -17.26
N PRO A 181 8.13 8.75 -16.57
CA PRO A 181 9.32 9.51 -16.92
C PRO A 181 10.58 8.62 -17.03
N PRO A 182 11.46 8.82 -18.02
CA PRO A 182 12.59 7.90 -18.29
C PRO A 182 13.51 7.67 -17.09
N ALA A 183 13.80 8.71 -16.30
CA ALA A 183 14.64 8.61 -15.11
C ALA A 183 14.00 7.71 -14.03
N LEU A 184 12.69 7.88 -13.79
CA LEU A 184 11.93 7.02 -12.87
C LEU A 184 11.85 5.58 -13.37
N LEU A 185 11.58 5.40 -14.66
CA LEU A 185 11.52 4.08 -15.27
C LEU A 185 12.84 3.32 -15.11
N ALA A 186 13.98 3.99 -15.32
CA ALA A 186 15.30 3.41 -15.12
C ALA A 186 15.52 3.00 -13.66
N GLU A 187 15.13 3.86 -12.71
CA GLU A 187 15.28 3.58 -11.28
C GLU A 187 14.37 2.42 -10.82
N TYR A 188 13.11 2.38 -11.27
CA TYR A 188 12.22 1.26 -10.97
C TYR A 188 12.77 -0.05 -11.51
N ARG A 189 13.26 -0.08 -12.75
CA ARG A 189 13.86 -1.29 -13.34
C ARG A 189 15.11 -1.75 -12.60
N ARG A 190 15.88 -0.82 -12.05
CA ARG A 190 17.05 -1.13 -11.21
C ARG A 190 16.65 -1.81 -9.90
N ARG A 191 15.54 -1.38 -9.28
CA ARG A 191 15.06 -1.90 -7.98
C ARG A 191 14.21 -3.16 -8.09
N TYR A 192 13.48 -3.33 -9.20
CA TYR A 192 12.46 -4.37 -9.36
C TYR A 192 12.74 -5.26 -10.58
N PRO A 193 13.51 -6.35 -10.40
CA PRO A 193 13.80 -7.31 -11.45
C PRO A 193 12.59 -7.88 -12.22
N THR A 194 11.38 -7.86 -11.64
CA THR A 194 10.18 -8.31 -12.36
C THR A 194 9.66 -7.29 -13.36
N PHE A 195 10.08 -6.03 -13.26
CA PHE A 195 9.63 -4.95 -14.15
C PHE A 195 10.36 -4.97 -15.49
N ARG A 196 10.00 -5.93 -16.35
CA ARG A 196 10.65 -6.17 -17.66
C ARG A 196 9.73 -5.89 -18.84
N HIS A 197 10.35 -5.69 -20.01
CA HIS A 197 9.66 -5.52 -21.29
C HIS A 197 8.59 -4.41 -21.22
N ARG A 198 7.38 -4.73 -21.69
CA ARG A 198 6.19 -3.87 -21.67
C ARG A 198 5.25 -4.14 -20.49
N ALA A 199 5.80 -4.50 -19.33
CA ALA A 199 5.04 -4.56 -18.10
C ALA A 199 4.50 -3.15 -17.75
N ASP A 200 3.31 -3.10 -17.16
CA ASP A 200 2.72 -1.87 -16.61
C ASP A 200 3.22 -1.63 -15.18
N LEU A 201 3.01 -0.43 -14.64
CA LEU A 201 3.55 0.00 -13.34
C LEU A 201 3.04 -0.82 -12.15
N TYR A 202 1.91 -1.52 -12.25
CA TYR A 202 1.42 -2.38 -11.17
C TYR A 202 2.34 -3.58 -10.89
N VAL A 203 3.20 -4.00 -11.83
CA VAL A 203 4.11 -5.15 -11.66
C VAL A 203 5.14 -4.92 -10.55
N PRO A 204 5.93 -3.82 -10.55
CA PRO A 204 6.82 -3.52 -9.43
C PRO A 204 6.06 -3.26 -8.11
N PHE A 205 4.79 -2.83 -8.15
CA PHE A 205 3.95 -2.76 -6.94
C PHE A 205 3.72 -4.16 -6.34
N PHE A 206 3.42 -5.19 -7.15
CA PHE A 206 3.34 -6.57 -6.65
C PHE A 206 4.66 -7.02 -6.03
N GLU A 207 5.77 -6.89 -6.75
CA GLU A 207 7.07 -7.34 -6.27
C GLU A 207 7.43 -6.68 -4.93
N ARG A 208 7.23 -5.36 -4.81
CA ARG A 208 7.50 -4.64 -3.57
C ARG A 208 6.53 -5.04 -2.46
N GLY A 209 5.23 -5.05 -2.73
CA GLY A 209 4.21 -5.41 -1.75
C GLY A 209 4.44 -6.81 -1.16
N LEU A 210 4.74 -7.78 -2.02
CA LEU A 210 5.07 -9.15 -1.62
C LEU A 210 6.33 -9.22 -0.76
N ARG A 211 7.40 -8.50 -1.11
CA ARG A 211 8.65 -8.47 -0.34
C ARG A 211 8.50 -7.84 1.04
N LEU A 212 7.57 -6.89 1.17
CA LEU A 212 7.28 -6.20 2.42
C LEU A 212 6.37 -7.02 3.37
N LEU A 213 5.80 -8.14 2.92
CA LEU A 213 4.98 -9.00 3.78
C LEU A 213 5.81 -9.64 4.89
N ALA A 214 5.27 -9.66 6.10
CA ALA A 214 5.70 -10.54 7.17
C ALA A 214 5.51 -12.02 6.76
N PRO A 215 6.27 -12.99 7.32
CA PRO A 215 5.91 -14.41 7.22
C PRO A 215 4.45 -14.63 7.65
N GLY A 216 3.67 -15.36 6.85
CA GLY A 216 2.23 -15.54 7.07
C GLY A 216 1.34 -14.35 6.67
N GLY A 217 1.93 -13.24 6.22
CA GLY A 217 1.19 -12.07 5.74
C GLY A 217 0.51 -12.29 4.40
N ARG A 218 -0.49 -11.46 4.09
CA ARG A 218 -1.29 -11.53 2.87
C ARG A 218 -1.32 -10.21 2.12
N LEU A 219 -1.33 -10.29 0.80
CA LEU A 219 -1.49 -9.18 -0.12
C LEU A 219 -2.77 -9.37 -0.94
N ALA A 220 -3.60 -8.34 -1.05
CA ALA A 220 -4.75 -8.31 -1.95
C ALA A 220 -4.69 -7.08 -2.86
N TYR A 221 -4.47 -7.29 -4.16
CA TYR A 221 -4.51 -6.21 -5.16
C TYR A 221 -5.64 -6.39 -6.15
N LEU A 222 -6.29 -5.27 -6.46
CA LEU A 222 -7.15 -5.07 -7.62
C LEU A 222 -6.28 -4.57 -8.78
N CYS A 223 -6.08 -5.40 -9.80
CA CYS A 223 -5.28 -5.03 -10.97
C CYS A 223 -5.73 -5.82 -12.20
N THR A 224 -5.07 -5.63 -13.35
CA THR A 224 -5.34 -6.48 -14.52
C THR A 224 -4.82 -7.92 -14.33
N ASP A 225 -5.53 -8.92 -14.84
CA ASP A 225 -5.09 -10.33 -14.90
C ASP A 225 -3.96 -10.61 -15.91
N ARG A 226 -3.55 -9.60 -16.69
CA ARG A 226 -2.59 -9.76 -17.79
C ARG A 226 -1.23 -10.30 -17.36
N TRP A 227 -0.76 -10.00 -16.15
CA TRP A 227 0.49 -10.56 -15.63
C TRP A 227 0.45 -12.10 -15.51
N MET A 228 -0.73 -12.71 -15.41
CA MET A 228 -0.85 -14.17 -15.36
C MET A 228 -0.65 -14.82 -16.74
N LYS A 229 -1.00 -14.11 -17.81
CA LYS A 229 -1.07 -14.66 -19.18
C LYS A 229 0.09 -14.20 -20.06
N ASN A 230 0.50 -12.95 -19.93
CA ASN A 230 1.48 -12.33 -20.82
C ASN A 230 2.91 -12.75 -20.49
N ARG A 231 3.78 -12.70 -21.50
CA ARG A 231 5.22 -13.01 -21.37
C ARG A 231 5.92 -12.11 -20.36
N TYR A 232 5.58 -10.81 -20.32
CA TYR A 232 6.21 -9.88 -19.36
C TYR A 232 5.97 -10.27 -17.90
N GLY A 233 4.90 -11.02 -17.60
CA GLY A 233 4.57 -11.43 -16.25
C GLY A 233 5.33 -12.67 -15.76
N GLN A 234 6.10 -13.33 -16.63
CA GLN A 234 6.87 -14.54 -16.28
C GLN A 234 7.78 -14.34 -15.05
N PRO A 235 8.56 -13.24 -14.92
CA PRO A 235 9.36 -12.99 -13.73
C PRO A 235 8.53 -12.86 -12.45
N LEU A 236 7.37 -12.19 -12.51
CA LEU A 236 6.49 -12.04 -11.36
C LEU A 236 5.86 -13.39 -10.96
N ARG A 237 5.40 -14.18 -11.94
CA ARG A 237 4.90 -15.54 -11.68
C ARG A 237 5.96 -16.42 -11.03
N ARG A 238 7.22 -16.29 -11.46
CA ARG A 238 8.35 -17.01 -10.85
C ARG A 238 8.59 -16.57 -9.41
N LEU A 239 8.63 -15.26 -9.13
CA LEU A 239 8.74 -14.73 -7.78
C LEU A 239 7.65 -15.29 -6.85
N ILE A 240 6.40 -15.31 -7.33
CA ILE A 240 5.27 -15.84 -6.57
C ILE A 240 5.46 -17.34 -6.31
N ALA A 241 5.81 -18.12 -7.33
CA ALA A 241 5.98 -19.58 -7.21
C ALA A 241 7.13 -19.99 -6.26
N GLU A 242 8.14 -19.14 -6.08
CA GLU A 242 9.33 -19.45 -5.26
C GLU A 242 9.15 -19.17 -3.77
N GLY A 243 8.18 -18.34 -3.35
CA GLY A 243 8.06 -17.94 -1.93
C GLY A 243 6.66 -17.56 -1.44
N TYR A 244 5.66 -17.70 -2.30
CA TYR A 244 4.29 -17.26 -2.03
C TYR A 244 3.26 -18.27 -2.56
N ARG A 245 2.01 -18.07 -2.15
CA ARG A 245 0.88 -18.89 -2.58
C ARG A 245 -0.27 -18.00 -3.02
N LEU A 246 -0.81 -18.25 -4.21
CA LEU A 246 -2.07 -17.66 -4.66
C LEU A 246 -3.22 -18.32 -3.88
N GLU A 247 -3.86 -17.59 -2.98
CA GLU A 247 -5.00 -18.08 -2.18
C GLU A 247 -6.34 -17.81 -2.85
N ARG A 248 -6.44 -16.71 -3.61
CA ARG A 248 -7.66 -16.35 -4.32
C ARG A 248 -7.38 -15.61 -5.60
N TYR A 249 -8.18 -15.91 -6.62
CA TYR A 249 -8.31 -15.14 -7.85
C TYR A 249 -9.80 -14.90 -8.11
N ALA A 250 -10.19 -13.65 -8.25
CA ALA A 250 -11.54 -13.25 -8.63
C ALA A 250 -11.48 -12.44 -9.93
N ASP A 251 -11.98 -13.02 -11.02
CA ASP A 251 -12.16 -12.30 -12.28
C ASP A 251 -13.38 -11.40 -12.16
N LEU A 252 -13.19 -10.09 -12.31
CA LEU A 252 -14.26 -9.09 -12.22
C LEU A 252 -14.74 -8.63 -13.60
N LYS A 253 -14.48 -9.40 -14.67
CA LYS A 253 -15.06 -9.15 -15.99
C LYS A 253 -16.58 -9.13 -15.92
N GLY A 254 -17.18 -8.08 -16.48
CA GLY A 254 -18.62 -7.87 -16.45
C GLY A 254 -19.13 -7.26 -15.14
N GLU A 255 -18.31 -7.17 -14.10
CA GLU A 255 -18.59 -6.32 -12.93
C GLU A 255 -18.16 -4.87 -13.22
N GLN A 256 -18.70 -3.93 -12.44
CA GLN A 256 -18.23 -2.55 -12.41
C GLN A 256 -17.50 -2.31 -11.08
N PRO A 257 -16.22 -2.68 -10.94
CA PRO A 257 -15.50 -2.58 -9.67
C PRO A 257 -14.98 -1.16 -9.35
N PHE A 258 -15.01 -0.28 -10.34
CA PHE A 258 -14.54 1.10 -10.24
C PHE A 258 -15.70 2.09 -10.24
N GLN A 259 -15.48 3.28 -9.68
CA GLN A 259 -16.49 4.35 -9.65
C GLN A 259 -16.75 4.96 -11.04
N ARG A 260 -15.91 4.67 -12.02
CA ARG A 260 -16.06 5.08 -13.43
C ARG A 260 -15.81 3.89 -14.36
N ALA A 261 -16.38 3.92 -15.56
CA ALA A 261 -16.11 2.90 -16.57
C ALA A 261 -14.63 2.97 -17.01
N VAL A 262 -13.92 1.85 -16.91
CA VAL A 262 -12.53 1.71 -17.36
C VAL A 262 -12.42 0.47 -18.24
N SER A 263 -11.76 0.60 -19.40
CA SER A 263 -11.44 -0.53 -20.27
C SER A 263 -10.24 -1.30 -19.72
N ALA A 264 -10.48 -2.03 -18.63
CA ALA A 264 -9.51 -2.90 -17.98
C ALA A 264 -10.07 -4.33 -17.87
N TYR A 265 -9.18 -5.29 -17.59
CA TYR A 265 -9.57 -6.65 -17.20
C TYR A 265 -9.39 -6.78 -15.68
N PRO A 266 -10.24 -6.14 -14.86
CA PRO A 266 -10.04 -6.08 -13.43
C PRO A 266 -10.13 -7.48 -12.84
N ALA A 267 -9.17 -7.81 -12.00
CA ALA A 267 -9.17 -9.00 -11.18
C ALA A 267 -8.63 -8.66 -9.80
N VAL A 268 -9.15 -9.35 -8.80
CA VAL A 268 -8.56 -9.33 -7.46
C VAL A 268 -7.73 -10.59 -7.28
N THR A 269 -6.53 -10.41 -6.74
CA THR A 269 -5.63 -11.51 -6.40
C THR A 269 -5.26 -11.41 -4.94
N VAL A 270 -5.41 -12.51 -4.22
CA VAL A 270 -4.95 -12.65 -2.83
C VAL A 270 -3.78 -13.62 -2.81
N ILE A 271 -2.63 -13.16 -2.35
CA ILE A 271 -1.38 -13.89 -2.32
C ILE A 271 -0.84 -13.88 -0.90
N ALA A 272 -0.52 -15.05 -0.35
CA ALA A 272 0.04 -15.21 0.98
C ALA A 272 1.54 -15.53 0.92
N ARG A 273 2.30 -15.01 1.88
CA ARG A 273 3.69 -15.43 2.14
C ARG A 273 3.68 -16.64 3.07
N ALA A 274 4.44 -17.68 2.73
CA ALA A 274 4.56 -18.86 3.59
C ALA A 274 5.13 -18.50 4.98
N THR A 275 4.70 -19.23 6.01
CA THR A 275 5.35 -19.21 7.33
C THR A 275 6.59 -20.10 7.28
N LEU A 276 7.62 -19.79 8.06
CA LEU A 276 8.87 -20.57 8.12
C LEU A 276 8.65 -22.04 8.53
N ALA A 277 7.52 -22.37 9.15
CA ALA A 277 7.15 -23.74 9.54
C ALA A 277 6.54 -24.58 8.39
N ALA A 278 6.36 -24.01 7.19
CA ALA A 278 5.72 -24.65 6.04
C ALA A 278 6.68 -24.93 4.86
N LEU A 279 7.99 -24.86 5.11
CA LEU A 279 9.08 -25.23 4.18
C LEU A 279 9.90 -26.36 4.82
#